data_AF-A0A1I7UW45-F1
#
_entry.id   AF-A0A1I7UW45-F1
#
_cell.length_a   1.000
_cell.length_b   1.000
_cell.length_c   1.000
_cell.angle_alpha   90.00
_cell.angle_beta   90.00
_cell.angle_gamma   90.00
#
_symmetry.space_group_name_H-M   'P 1'
#
loop_
_entity.id
_entity.type
_entity.pdbx_description
1 polymer ?
#
loop_
_entity_poly.entity_id
_entity_poly.type
_entity_poly.pdbx_seq_one_letter_code
_entity_poly.pdbx_strand_id
1 'polypeptide(L)'
;MLSLSKLILLFCSVHLGLAARCGFWDSLVSEARCDSLVKEYKVYVRNEDSEVIHEHAAKLCSNALSCLSSYNCDEINYKRIDLTAHCEISIYASYENEQCLRGFFRKAYASQFSSKQTCFKEFQFVDKDRAEQREAFIEGRTCFFDYLEEYCSSASTDGMDSLTYFQNNYEQFVESMTHEPAVDGCTGPRDLLNVIYCSALSDELDERNALTTLVSFEKIINFGENILGNVVVWSSRIETKRKSNC
;
A
#
# COMPACT_ATOMS: atom_id res chain seq x y z
N MET A 1 -41.76 33.03 -20.31
CA MET A 1 -41.09 32.49 -21.51
C MET A 1 -39.64 32.97 -21.51
N LEU A 2 -38.74 32.18 -20.93
CA LEU A 2 -37.30 32.40 -21.08
C LEU A 2 -36.94 31.98 -22.51
N SER A 3 -36.61 32.96 -23.33
CA SER A 3 -36.22 32.77 -24.73
C SER A 3 -35.08 31.75 -24.84
N LEU A 4 -35.20 30.78 -25.77
CA LEU A 4 -34.14 29.81 -26.10
C LEU A 4 -32.77 30.48 -26.30
N SER A 5 -32.74 31.73 -26.77
CA SER A 5 -31.51 32.50 -26.93
C SER A 5 -30.78 32.80 -25.62
N LYS A 6 -31.47 32.94 -24.49
CA LYS A 6 -30.84 33.13 -23.17
C LYS A 6 -30.29 31.82 -22.59
N LEU A 7 -30.87 30.68 -22.94
CA LEU A 7 -30.37 29.36 -22.56
C LEU A 7 -29.09 29.01 -23.34
N ILE A 8 -29.05 29.32 -24.64
CA ILE A 8 -27.86 29.13 -25.48
C ILE A 8 -26.68 29.99 -24.99
N LEU A 9 -26.95 31.23 -24.57
CA LEU A 9 -25.90 32.12 -24.05
C LEU A 9 -25.33 31.66 -22.70
N LEU A 10 -26.13 31.03 -21.83
CA LEU A 10 -25.67 30.48 -20.55
C LEU A 10 -24.84 29.19 -20.72
N PHE A 11 -25.20 28.34 -21.68
CA PHE A 11 -24.37 27.17 -22.04
C PHE A 11 -23.04 27.58 -22.70
N CYS A 12 -23.00 28.71 -23.41
CA CYS A 12 -21.77 29.25 -23.98
C CYS A 12 -20.75 29.67 -22.89
N SER A 13 -21.19 30.37 -21.85
CA SER A 13 -20.28 30.98 -20.86
C SER A 13 -19.41 29.97 -20.09
N VAL A 14 -19.96 28.78 -19.79
CA VAL A 14 -19.25 27.73 -19.05
C VAL A 14 -18.30 26.94 -19.96
N HIS A 15 -18.71 26.67 -21.21
CA HIS A 15 -17.84 26.04 -22.21
C HIS A 15 -16.72 26.98 -22.73
N LEU A 16 -16.89 28.30 -22.64
CA LEU A 16 -15.88 29.26 -23.11
C LEU A 16 -14.57 29.21 -22.28
N GLY A 17 -14.61 28.83 -21.00
CA GLY A 17 -13.43 28.76 -20.14
C GLY A 17 -12.45 27.65 -20.52
N LEU A 18 -12.98 26.44 -20.76
CA LEU A 18 -12.23 25.28 -21.25
C LEU A 18 -11.80 25.43 -22.71
N ALA A 19 -12.72 25.91 -23.56
CA ALA A 19 -12.49 26.09 -25.00
C ALA A 19 -11.37 27.11 -25.30
N ALA A 20 -11.15 28.09 -24.43
CA ALA A 20 -10.08 29.07 -24.57
C ALA A 20 -8.69 28.52 -24.22
N ARG A 21 -8.59 27.44 -23.42
CA ARG A 21 -7.32 26.89 -22.92
C ARG A 21 -6.88 25.63 -23.64
N CYS A 22 -7.84 24.80 -24.04
CA CYS A 22 -7.59 23.53 -24.71
C CYS A 22 -7.99 23.54 -26.19
N GLY A 23 -8.62 24.63 -26.67
CA GLY A 23 -9.32 24.64 -27.94
C GLY A 23 -10.73 24.04 -27.80
N PHE A 24 -11.71 24.68 -28.44
CA PHE A 24 -13.12 24.27 -28.35
C PHE A 24 -13.33 22.80 -28.72
N TRP A 25 -12.66 22.32 -29.77
CA TRP A 25 -12.83 20.96 -30.27
C TRP A 25 -12.23 19.91 -29.35
N ASP A 26 -11.01 20.10 -28.84
CA ASP A 26 -10.40 19.12 -27.93
C ASP A 26 -11.13 19.08 -26.59
N SER A 27 -11.59 20.22 -26.08
CA SER A 27 -12.44 20.27 -24.90
C SER A 27 -13.78 19.55 -25.11
N LEU A 28 -14.51 19.87 -26.18
CA LEU A 28 -15.83 19.29 -26.44
C LEU A 28 -15.73 17.78 -26.71
N VAL A 29 -14.72 17.36 -27.48
CA VAL A 29 -14.55 15.96 -27.86
C VAL A 29 -14.05 15.12 -26.68
N SER A 30 -13.13 15.63 -25.85
CA SER A 30 -12.71 14.93 -24.63
C SER A 30 -13.84 14.83 -23.60
N GLU A 31 -14.63 15.90 -23.41
CA GLU A 31 -15.80 15.88 -22.53
C GLU A 31 -16.88 14.91 -23.03
N ALA A 32 -17.10 14.84 -24.35
CA ALA A 32 -18.08 13.90 -24.92
C ALA A 32 -17.61 12.43 -24.90
N ARG A 33 -16.30 12.16 -25.03
CA ARG A 33 -15.76 10.80 -25.20
C ARG A 33 -15.12 10.21 -23.96
N CYS A 34 -14.37 11.01 -23.21
CA CYS A 34 -13.58 10.51 -22.08
C CYS A 34 -14.29 10.69 -20.75
N ASP A 35 -15.06 11.76 -20.54
CA ASP A 35 -15.72 11.99 -19.25
C ASP A 35 -16.76 10.90 -18.92
N SER A 36 -17.34 10.22 -19.92
CA SER A 36 -18.20 9.05 -19.66
C SER A 36 -17.42 7.91 -19.01
N LEU A 37 -16.24 7.57 -19.55
CA LEU A 37 -15.35 6.54 -19.00
C LEU A 37 -14.84 6.92 -17.60
N VAL A 38 -14.46 8.19 -17.41
CA VAL A 38 -14.04 8.70 -16.09
C VAL A 38 -15.17 8.60 -15.07
N LYS A 39 -16.40 8.97 -15.46
CA LYS A 39 -17.58 8.87 -14.58
C LYS A 39 -17.90 7.41 -14.26
N GLU A 40 -17.84 6.52 -15.24
CA GLU A 40 -18.08 5.09 -15.05
C GLU A 40 -17.09 4.49 -14.05
N TYR A 41 -15.79 4.78 -14.21
CA TYR A 41 -14.77 4.41 -13.23
C TYR A 41 -15.06 4.97 -11.83
N LYS A 42 -15.34 6.28 -11.71
CA LYS A 42 -15.60 6.93 -10.40
C LYS A 42 -16.86 6.40 -9.72
N VAL A 43 -17.87 5.97 -10.48
CA VAL A 43 -19.09 5.35 -9.96
C VAL A 43 -18.80 3.92 -9.50
N TYR A 44 -18.05 3.15 -10.29
CA TYR A 44 -17.70 1.77 -9.96
C TYR A 44 -16.91 1.69 -8.65
N VAL A 45 -15.83 2.47 -8.53
CA VAL A 45 -14.97 2.49 -7.32
C VAL A 45 -15.70 3.00 -6.07
N ARG A 46 -16.76 3.81 -6.23
CA ARG A 46 -17.53 4.34 -5.09
C ARG A 46 -18.55 3.35 -4.53
N ASN A 47 -19.10 2.49 -5.38
CA ASN A 47 -20.29 1.70 -5.06
C ASN A 47 -19.98 0.23 -4.75
N GLU A 48 -18.79 -0.26 -5.07
CA GLU A 48 -18.37 -1.63 -4.81
C GLU A 48 -17.54 -1.70 -3.53
N ASP A 49 -17.69 -2.77 -2.75
CA ASP A 49 -16.82 -3.07 -1.60
C ASP A 49 -15.43 -3.52 -2.12
N SER A 50 -14.36 -3.15 -1.42
CA SER A 50 -12.94 -3.26 -1.85
C SER A 50 -12.46 -4.66 -2.24
N GLU A 51 -13.24 -5.70 -1.95
CA GLU A 51 -12.87 -7.11 -2.12
C GLU A 51 -13.00 -7.60 -3.58
N VAL A 52 -13.79 -6.94 -4.46
CA VAL A 52 -14.14 -7.46 -5.81
C VAL A 52 -13.62 -6.57 -6.97
N ILE A 53 -12.86 -5.51 -6.69
CA ILE A 53 -12.78 -4.31 -7.56
C ILE A 53 -11.75 -4.36 -8.70
N HIS A 54 -10.86 -5.35 -8.79
CA HIS A 54 -9.55 -5.07 -9.41
C HIS A 54 -9.55 -5.02 -10.93
N GLU A 55 -10.06 -6.05 -11.61
CA GLU A 55 -9.95 -6.11 -13.08
C GLU A 55 -10.85 -5.07 -13.76
N HIS A 56 -12.10 -4.94 -13.31
CA HIS A 56 -13.03 -4.01 -13.94
C HIS A 56 -12.64 -2.56 -13.68
N ALA A 57 -12.19 -2.22 -12.46
CA ALA A 57 -11.67 -0.87 -12.19
C ALA A 57 -10.38 -0.59 -12.97
N ALA A 58 -9.45 -1.54 -13.05
CA ALA A 58 -8.21 -1.38 -13.82
C ALA A 58 -8.49 -1.19 -15.31
N LYS A 59 -9.44 -1.94 -15.88
CA LYS A 59 -9.88 -1.80 -17.27
C LYS A 59 -10.56 -0.46 -17.54
N LEU A 60 -11.49 -0.05 -16.67
CA LEU A 60 -12.17 1.25 -16.77
C LEU A 60 -11.16 2.40 -16.67
N CYS A 61 -10.21 2.29 -15.75
CA CYS A 61 -9.11 3.22 -15.62
C CYS A 61 -8.27 3.29 -16.90
N SER A 62 -7.78 2.15 -17.40
CA SER A 62 -6.93 2.07 -18.60
C SER A 62 -7.62 2.69 -19.82
N ASN A 63 -8.91 2.38 -20.01
CA ASN A 63 -9.71 2.96 -21.09
C ASN A 63 -9.82 4.48 -20.95
N ALA A 64 -10.11 4.98 -19.75
CA ALA A 64 -10.24 6.41 -19.50
C ALA A 64 -8.91 7.15 -19.68
N LEU A 65 -7.79 6.62 -19.17
CA LEU A 65 -6.45 7.18 -19.35
C LEU A 65 -6.02 7.16 -20.83
N SER A 66 -6.27 6.06 -21.54
CA SER A 66 -5.99 5.97 -22.98
C SER A 66 -6.84 6.94 -23.80
N CYS A 67 -8.06 7.26 -23.36
CA CYS A 67 -8.86 8.29 -24.00
C CYS A 67 -8.21 9.67 -23.81
N LEU A 68 -7.86 10.01 -22.56
CA LEU A 68 -7.26 11.30 -22.23
C LEU A 68 -5.87 11.51 -22.84
N SER A 69 -5.09 10.46 -23.07
CA SER A 69 -3.75 10.56 -23.67
C SER A 69 -3.75 11.05 -25.13
N SER A 70 -4.91 11.00 -25.80
CA SER A 70 -5.07 11.49 -27.17
C SER A 70 -5.08 13.03 -27.28
N TYR A 71 -5.10 13.74 -26.15
CA TYR A 71 -5.17 15.19 -26.13
C TYR A 71 -4.01 15.78 -25.33
N ASN A 72 -3.44 16.89 -25.82
CA ASN A 72 -2.26 17.51 -25.24
C ASN A 72 -2.53 18.97 -24.88
N CYS A 73 -3.31 19.18 -23.83
CA CYS A 73 -3.55 20.49 -23.24
C CYS A 73 -3.53 20.41 -21.72
N ASP A 74 -3.17 21.51 -21.05
CA ASP A 74 -2.93 21.53 -19.61
C ASP A 74 -4.12 21.04 -18.77
N GLU A 75 -5.34 21.33 -19.20
CA GLU A 75 -6.55 20.96 -18.47
C GLU A 75 -6.88 19.46 -18.59
N ILE A 76 -6.72 18.87 -19.78
CA ILE A 76 -6.85 17.42 -19.96
C ILE A 76 -5.67 16.71 -19.28
N ASN A 77 -4.48 17.30 -19.31
CA ASN A 77 -3.33 16.81 -18.56
C ASN A 77 -3.61 16.78 -17.06
N TYR A 78 -4.24 17.82 -16.50
CA TYR A 78 -4.67 17.83 -15.11
C TYR A 78 -5.68 16.71 -14.81
N LYS A 79 -6.71 16.54 -15.66
CA LYS A 79 -7.67 15.42 -15.53
C LYS A 79 -6.99 14.06 -15.58
N ARG A 80 -6.00 13.91 -16.46
CA ARG A 80 -5.22 12.67 -16.61
C ARG A 80 -4.39 12.39 -15.36
N ILE A 81 -3.69 13.39 -14.81
CA ILE A 81 -2.92 13.26 -13.56
C ILE A 81 -3.83 12.89 -12.38
N ASP A 82 -4.97 13.58 -12.22
CA ASP A 82 -5.97 13.27 -11.19
C ASP A 82 -6.46 11.82 -11.32
N LEU A 83 -6.82 11.40 -12.53
CA LEU A 83 -7.29 10.05 -12.78
C LEU A 83 -6.21 9.00 -12.52
N THR A 84 -4.97 9.22 -12.97
CA THR A 84 -3.84 8.32 -12.73
C THR A 84 -3.67 8.07 -11.23
N ALA A 85 -3.70 9.13 -10.42
CA ALA A 85 -3.61 9.02 -8.96
C ALA A 85 -4.74 8.17 -8.37
N HIS A 86 -5.99 8.38 -8.81
CA HIS A 86 -7.13 7.56 -8.35
C HIS A 86 -6.97 6.09 -8.74
N CYS A 87 -6.52 5.83 -9.96
CA CYS A 87 -6.31 4.47 -10.44
C CYS A 87 -5.25 3.73 -9.61
N GLU A 88 -4.13 4.39 -9.33
CA GLU A 88 -3.09 3.82 -8.46
C GLU A 88 -3.63 3.49 -7.07
N ILE A 89 -4.41 4.40 -6.47
CA ILE A 89 -5.05 4.17 -5.16
C ILE A 89 -5.93 2.92 -5.20
N SER A 90 -6.80 2.79 -6.21
CA SER A 90 -7.68 1.61 -6.34
C SER A 90 -6.87 0.32 -6.47
N ILE A 91 -5.74 0.35 -7.17
CA ILE A 91 -4.91 -0.84 -7.36
C ILE A 91 -4.14 -1.19 -6.08
N TYR A 92 -3.55 -0.22 -5.39
CA TYR A 92 -2.85 -0.47 -4.12
C TYR A 92 -3.80 -0.89 -3.00
N ALA A 93 -5.03 -0.37 -3.00
CA ALA A 93 -6.09 -0.75 -2.05
C ALA A 93 -6.74 -2.09 -2.37
N SER A 94 -6.29 -2.78 -3.42
CA SER A 94 -6.76 -4.13 -3.67
C SER A 94 -6.36 -5.03 -2.53
N TYR A 95 -7.25 -5.92 -2.10
CA TYR A 95 -6.95 -6.84 -0.99
C TYR A 95 -5.63 -7.61 -1.25
N GLU A 96 -5.43 -8.10 -2.47
CA GLU A 96 -4.23 -8.84 -2.85
C GLU A 96 -2.96 -7.98 -2.78
N ASN A 97 -2.96 -6.78 -3.36
CA ASN A 97 -1.79 -5.90 -3.32
C ASN A 97 -1.55 -5.33 -1.92
N GLU A 98 -2.61 -4.96 -1.19
CA GLU A 98 -2.52 -4.45 0.16
C GLU A 98 -1.90 -5.51 1.09
N GLN A 99 -2.43 -6.74 1.08
CA GLN A 99 -1.87 -7.81 1.90
C GLN A 99 -0.44 -8.15 1.51
N CYS A 100 -0.15 -8.18 0.20
CA CYS A 100 1.19 -8.42 -0.31
C CYS A 100 2.18 -7.35 0.16
N LEU A 101 1.87 -6.06 -0.02
CA LEU A 101 2.71 -4.94 0.39
C LEU A 101 2.89 -4.92 1.92
N ARG A 102 1.80 -5.11 2.68
CA ARG A 102 1.86 -5.20 4.14
C ARG A 102 2.79 -6.33 4.58
N GLY A 103 2.68 -7.50 3.97
CA GLY A 103 3.57 -8.63 4.23
C GLY A 103 5.04 -8.32 3.91
N PHE A 104 5.30 -7.65 2.78
CA PHE A 104 6.65 -7.24 2.39
C PHE A 104 7.27 -6.31 3.45
N PHE A 105 6.56 -5.26 3.84
CA PHE A 105 7.05 -4.29 4.83
C PHE A 105 7.26 -4.91 6.22
N ARG A 106 6.36 -5.80 6.63
CA ARG A 106 6.53 -6.59 7.87
C ARG A 106 7.80 -7.41 7.83
N LYS A 107 8.04 -8.15 6.75
CA LYS A 107 9.24 -8.98 6.59
C LYS A 107 10.52 -8.13 6.54
N ALA A 108 10.47 -7.00 5.82
CA ALA A 108 11.57 -6.05 5.75
C ALA A 108 11.94 -5.52 7.15
N TYR A 109 10.95 -5.07 7.93
CA TYR A 109 11.18 -4.56 9.28
C TYR A 109 11.63 -5.65 10.25
N ALA A 110 11.00 -6.82 10.25
CA ALA A 110 11.38 -7.94 11.11
C ALA A 110 12.82 -8.39 10.87
N SER A 111 13.27 -8.33 9.61
CA SER A 111 14.64 -8.73 9.23
C SER A 111 15.71 -7.90 9.92
N GLN A 112 15.45 -6.62 10.22
CA GLN A 112 16.40 -5.70 10.87
C GLN A 112 16.83 -6.20 12.26
N PHE A 113 15.98 -7.00 12.91
CA PHE A 113 16.24 -7.55 14.24
C PHE A 113 16.55 -9.05 14.24
N SER A 114 16.52 -9.69 13.08
CA SER A 114 16.87 -11.11 12.95
C SER A 114 18.39 -11.29 13.06
N SER A 115 18.87 -12.48 13.44
CA SER A 115 20.29 -12.83 13.31
C SER A 115 20.63 -13.40 11.94
N LYS A 116 19.63 -13.82 11.16
CA LYS A 116 19.82 -14.38 9.81
C LYS A 116 20.23 -13.28 8.82
N GLN A 117 21.12 -13.60 7.90
CA GLN A 117 21.40 -12.75 6.74
C GLN A 117 20.32 -13.00 5.68
N THR A 118 19.66 -11.93 5.24
CA THR A 118 18.58 -11.96 4.24
C THR A 118 18.71 -10.73 3.37
N CYS A 119 18.25 -10.77 2.12
CA CYS A 119 18.29 -9.60 1.23
C CYS A 119 17.62 -8.36 1.85
N PHE A 120 16.56 -8.55 2.66
CA PHE A 120 15.88 -7.49 3.40
C PHE A 120 16.75 -6.70 4.38
N LYS A 121 17.86 -7.27 4.84
CA LYS A 121 18.83 -6.58 5.72
C LYS A 121 19.85 -5.77 4.95
N GLU A 122 20.06 -6.11 3.69
CA GLU A 122 21.07 -5.47 2.84
C GLU A 122 20.58 -4.11 2.36
N PHE A 123 19.26 -3.93 2.29
CA PHE A 123 18.61 -2.71 1.80
C PHE A 123 17.70 -2.09 2.86
N GLN A 124 17.71 -0.76 2.94
CA GLN A 124 16.93 0.00 3.92
C GLN A 124 15.51 0.33 3.44
N PHE A 125 14.70 -0.69 3.11
CA PHE A 125 13.33 -0.50 2.60
C PHE A 125 12.38 0.25 3.56
N VAL A 126 12.70 0.23 4.86
CA VAL A 126 11.91 0.82 5.94
C VAL A 126 12.61 2.02 6.59
N ASP A 127 13.52 2.67 5.88
CA ASP A 127 14.14 3.89 6.38
C ASP A 127 13.13 5.07 6.42
N LYS A 128 13.39 6.01 7.33
CA LYS A 128 12.66 7.27 7.42
C LYS A 128 13.13 8.28 6.36
N ASP A 129 14.38 8.17 5.92
CA ASP A 129 14.95 8.98 4.85
C ASP A 129 14.45 8.45 3.51
N ARG A 130 13.79 9.32 2.76
CA ARG A 130 13.15 8.94 1.50
C ARG A 130 14.14 8.71 0.37
N ALA A 131 15.30 9.36 0.40
CA ALA A 131 16.35 9.12 -0.58
C ALA A 131 16.96 7.73 -0.35
N GLU A 132 17.27 7.39 0.91
CA GLU A 132 17.77 6.06 1.28
C GLU A 132 16.73 4.96 0.98
N GLN A 133 15.46 5.21 1.31
CA GLN A 133 14.38 4.29 0.96
C GLN A 133 14.26 4.08 -0.56
N ARG A 134 14.43 5.15 -1.36
CA ARG A 134 14.40 5.05 -2.81
C ARG A 134 15.56 4.24 -3.37
N GLU A 135 16.79 4.50 -2.91
CA GLU A 135 17.95 3.71 -3.30
C GLU A 135 17.78 2.24 -2.89
N ALA A 136 17.23 1.97 -1.70
CA ALA A 136 16.91 0.61 -1.25
C ALA A 136 15.94 -0.11 -2.19
N PHE A 137 14.91 0.57 -2.71
CA PHE A 137 14.03 -0.03 -3.72
C PHE A 137 14.75 -0.24 -5.06
N ILE A 138 15.58 0.69 -5.50
CA ILE A 138 16.31 0.55 -6.78
C ILE A 138 17.31 -0.62 -6.72
N GLU A 139 18.16 -0.64 -5.71
CA GLU A 139 19.20 -1.68 -5.56
C GLU A 139 18.60 -3.01 -5.10
N GLY A 140 17.58 -2.96 -4.25
CA GLY A 140 16.87 -4.10 -3.70
C GLY A 140 15.74 -4.63 -4.59
N ARG A 141 15.64 -4.20 -5.85
CA ARG A 141 14.56 -4.58 -6.79
C ARG A 141 14.35 -6.09 -6.87
N THR A 142 15.44 -6.87 -6.95
CA THR A 142 15.36 -8.33 -6.98
C THR A 142 14.79 -8.88 -5.67
N CYS A 143 15.20 -8.37 -4.51
CA CYS A 143 14.66 -8.80 -3.21
C CYS A 143 13.14 -8.57 -3.10
N PHE A 144 12.66 -7.47 -3.67
CA PHE A 144 11.23 -7.20 -3.75
C PHE A 144 10.50 -8.21 -4.64
N PHE A 145 11.00 -8.48 -5.85
CA PHE A 145 10.35 -9.44 -6.75
C PHE A 145 10.43 -10.88 -6.25
N ASP A 146 11.54 -11.30 -5.67
CA ASP A 146 11.66 -12.62 -5.04
C ASP A 146 10.59 -12.81 -3.96
N TYR A 147 10.29 -11.75 -3.19
CA TYR A 147 9.20 -11.78 -2.22
C TYR A 147 7.82 -11.91 -2.89
N LEU A 148 7.57 -11.15 -3.97
CA LEU A 148 6.30 -11.24 -4.69
C LEU A 148 6.07 -12.64 -5.29
N GLU A 149 7.10 -13.22 -5.88
CA GLU A 149 7.09 -14.58 -6.43
C GLU A 149 6.79 -15.62 -5.34
N GLU A 150 7.41 -15.48 -4.16
CA GLU A 150 7.27 -16.46 -3.08
C GLU A 150 5.95 -16.33 -2.31
N TYR A 151 5.44 -15.11 -2.09
CA TYR A 151 4.34 -14.86 -1.14
C TYR A 151 3.10 -14.19 -1.72
N CYS A 152 3.19 -13.55 -2.89
CA CYS A 152 2.10 -12.76 -3.45
C CYS A 152 1.53 -13.34 -4.74
N SER A 153 2.11 -14.43 -5.23
CA SER A 153 1.64 -15.14 -6.43
C SER A 153 0.49 -16.08 -6.05
N SER A 154 -0.69 -15.53 -5.77
CA SER A 154 -1.92 -16.34 -5.77
C SER A 154 -2.31 -16.65 -7.22
N ALA A 155 -2.87 -17.84 -7.46
CA ALA A 155 -3.55 -18.14 -8.72
C ALA A 155 -4.87 -17.33 -8.76
N SER A 156 -4.77 -16.03 -9.05
CA SER A 156 -5.94 -15.23 -9.37
C SER A 156 -6.63 -15.85 -10.58
N THR A 157 -7.94 -16.05 -10.52
CA THR A 157 -8.71 -16.72 -11.57
C THR A 157 -8.72 -15.96 -12.90
N ASP A 158 -8.35 -14.68 -12.86
CA ASP A 158 -8.68 -13.72 -13.92
C ASP A 158 -7.49 -12.85 -14.39
N GLY A 159 -6.25 -13.25 -14.07
CA GLY A 159 -5.09 -12.96 -14.93
C GLY A 159 -4.24 -11.71 -14.65
N MET A 160 -4.39 -11.04 -13.51
CA MET A 160 -3.39 -10.05 -13.07
C MET A 160 -3.13 -10.17 -11.57
N ASP A 161 -2.18 -11.02 -11.20
CA ASP A 161 -1.68 -11.12 -9.83
C ASP A 161 -0.80 -9.90 -9.46
N SER A 162 -0.57 -9.73 -8.15
CA SER A 162 0.30 -8.65 -7.64
C SER A 162 1.67 -8.64 -8.31
N LEU A 163 2.24 -9.81 -8.56
CA LEU A 163 3.53 -9.95 -9.24
C LEU A 163 3.53 -9.28 -10.61
N THR A 164 2.57 -9.63 -11.47
CA THR A 164 2.43 -9.09 -12.83
C THR A 164 2.23 -7.57 -12.80
N TYR A 165 1.40 -7.07 -11.88
CA TYR A 165 1.18 -5.63 -11.75
C TYR A 165 2.48 -4.90 -11.37
N PHE A 166 3.15 -5.32 -10.30
CA PHE A 166 4.35 -4.64 -9.83
C PHE A 166 5.53 -4.80 -10.78
N GLN A 167 5.63 -5.90 -11.54
CA GLN A 167 6.65 -6.05 -12.59
C GLN A 167 6.48 -4.98 -13.68
N ASN A 168 5.24 -4.72 -14.11
CA ASN A 168 4.94 -3.75 -15.17
C ASN A 168 4.98 -2.30 -14.69
N ASN A 169 4.74 -2.04 -13.39
CA ASN A 169 4.57 -0.70 -12.84
C ASN A 169 5.58 -0.37 -11.72
N TYR A 170 6.71 -1.07 -11.68
CA TYR A 170 7.67 -0.96 -10.56
C TYR A 170 8.18 0.46 -10.34
N GLU A 171 8.57 1.14 -11.42
CA GLU A 171 9.13 2.50 -11.34
C GLU A 171 8.11 3.47 -10.75
N GLN A 172 6.86 3.38 -11.20
CA GLN A 172 5.74 4.17 -10.67
C GLN A 172 5.47 3.85 -9.19
N PHE A 173 5.52 2.56 -8.80
CA PHE A 173 5.40 2.17 -7.40
C PHE A 173 6.51 2.79 -6.54
N VAL A 174 7.76 2.72 -6.98
CA VAL A 174 8.90 3.33 -6.28
C VAL A 174 8.73 4.84 -6.19
N GLU A 175 8.28 5.50 -7.25
CA GLU A 175 7.97 6.93 -7.23
C GLU A 175 6.89 7.26 -6.21
N SER A 176 5.76 6.55 -6.22
CA SER A 176 4.65 6.75 -5.29
C SER A 176 5.02 6.46 -3.83
N MET A 177 5.97 5.55 -3.57
CA MET A 177 6.51 5.29 -2.23
C MET A 177 7.43 6.39 -1.71
N THR A 178 8.22 7.01 -2.60
CA THR A 178 9.43 7.75 -2.19
C THR A 178 9.37 9.25 -2.45
N HIS A 179 8.59 9.71 -3.43
CA HIS A 179 8.48 11.13 -3.76
C HIS A 179 7.32 11.79 -3.02
N GLU A 180 7.42 13.09 -2.80
CA GLU A 180 6.28 13.89 -2.38
C GLU A 180 5.31 14.06 -3.55
N PRO A 181 3.99 13.95 -3.31
CA PRO A 181 3.02 14.15 -4.37
C PRO A 181 3.14 15.56 -4.94
N ALA A 182 3.03 15.70 -6.26
CA ALA A 182 3.08 16.98 -6.95
C ALA A 182 1.88 17.90 -6.63
N VAL A 183 0.86 17.38 -5.95
CA VAL A 183 -0.38 18.08 -5.61
C VAL A 183 -0.56 18.03 -4.09
N ASP A 184 -0.80 19.20 -3.49
CA ASP A 184 -1.13 19.33 -2.07
C ASP A 184 -2.43 18.57 -1.75
N GLY A 185 -2.36 17.59 -0.84
CA GLY A 185 -3.52 16.82 -0.37
C GLY A 185 -3.09 15.53 0.35
N CYS A 186 -3.98 14.98 1.19
CA CYS A 186 -3.77 13.74 1.95
C CYS A 186 -4.55 12.54 1.36
N THR A 187 -4.81 12.56 0.05
CA THR A 187 -5.64 11.55 -0.63
C THR A 187 -4.94 10.97 -1.85
N GLY A 188 -3.60 10.98 -1.88
CA GLY A 188 -2.80 10.46 -2.98
C GLY A 188 -2.39 9.00 -2.80
N PRO A 189 -1.81 8.37 -3.85
CA PRO A 189 -1.29 7.01 -3.79
C PRO A 189 -0.25 6.82 -2.68
N ARG A 190 0.62 7.82 -2.48
CA ARG A 190 1.60 7.86 -1.40
C ARG A 190 0.96 7.77 -0.01
N ASP A 191 -0.16 8.45 0.21
CA ASP A 191 -0.81 8.46 1.53
C ASP A 191 -1.34 7.08 1.88
N LEU A 192 -1.98 6.42 0.91
CA LEU A 192 -2.42 5.03 1.07
C LEU A 192 -1.22 4.09 1.31
N LEU A 193 -0.16 4.22 0.52
CA LEU A 193 1.04 3.42 0.70
C LEU A 193 1.70 3.65 2.06
N ASN A 194 1.71 4.89 2.57
CA ASN A 194 2.17 5.20 3.92
C ASN A 194 1.26 4.58 4.99
N VAL A 195 -0.05 4.50 4.78
CA VAL A 195 -0.97 3.79 5.69
C VAL A 195 -0.62 2.30 5.73
N ILE A 196 -0.46 1.66 4.57
CA ILE A 196 -0.07 0.25 4.45
C ILE A 196 1.28 0.01 5.15
N TYR A 197 2.26 0.86 4.86
CA TYR A 197 3.60 0.82 5.45
C TYR A 197 3.56 0.97 6.98
N CYS A 198 2.92 2.02 7.50
CA CYS A 198 2.85 2.26 8.95
C CYS A 198 2.07 1.18 9.69
N SER A 199 0.98 0.70 9.09
CA SER A 199 0.19 -0.42 9.62
C SER A 199 1.06 -1.67 9.75
N ALA A 200 1.79 -2.03 8.69
CA ALA A 200 2.74 -3.14 8.69
C ALA A 200 3.78 -3.03 9.82
N LEU A 201 4.39 -1.85 9.98
CA LEU A 201 5.38 -1.64 11.04
C LEU A 201 4.76 -1.73 12.44
N SER A 202 3.56 -1.17 12.62
CA SER A 202 2.83 -1.21 13.89
C SER A 202 2.49 -2.64 14.26
N ASP A 203 1.95 -3.42 13.33
CA ASP A 203 1.59 -4.82 13.56
C ASP A 203 2.80 -5.64 14.00
N GLU A 204 3.92 -5.50 13.29
CA GLU A 204 5.15 -6.24 13.62
C GLU A 204 5.72 -5.78 14.97
N LEU A 205 5.63 -4.49 15.31
CA LEU A 205 6.04 -3.98 16.61
C LEU A 205 5.15 -4.55 17.73
N ASP A 206 3.84 -4.57 17.54
CA ASP A 206 2.86 -5.08 18.51
C ASP A 206 3.05 -6.58 18.75
N GLU A 207 3.25 -7.37 17.69
CA GLU A 207 3.56 -8.80 17.80
C GLU A 207 4.86 -9.05 18.56
N ARG A 208 5.91 -8.26 18.31
CA ARG A 208 7.18 -8.36 19.05
C ARG A 208 7.04 -7.95 20.51
N ASN A 209 6.25 -6.93 20.81
CA ASN A 209 5.97 -6.51 22.19
C ASN A 209 5.19 -7.58 22.95
N ALA A 210 4.21 -8.21 22.29
CA ALA A 210 3.48 -9.35 22.83
C ALA A 210 4.42 -10.53 23.12
N LEU A 211 5.30 -10.89 22.19
CA LEU A 211 6.30 -11.95 22.37
C LEU A 211 7.27 -11.63 23.51
N THR A 212 7.74 -10.39 23.64
CA THR A 212 8.64 -9.97 24.72
C THR A 212 7.97 -10.11 26.09
N THR A 213 6.69 -9.77 26.15
CA THR A 213 5.86 -9.93 27.35
C THR A 213 5.71 -11.41 27.72
N LEU A 214 5.39 -12.28 26.75
CA LEU A 214 5.28 -13.73 26.96
C LEU A 214 6.60 -14.37 27.40
N VAL A 215 7.72 -14.06 26.73
CA VAL A 215 9.05 -14.55 27.12
C VAL A 215 9.44 -14.09 28.53
N SER A 216 9.04 -12.86 28.90
CA SER A 216 9.25 -12.36 30.27
C SER A 216 8.43 -13.15 31.28
N PHE A 217 7.17 -13.47 30.98
CA PHE A 217 6.33 -14.32 31.82
C PHE A 217 6.89 -15.76 31.94
N GLU A 218 7.34 -16.37 30.85
CA GLU A 218 7.97 -17.70 30.88
C GLU A 218 9.25 -17.71 31.72
N LYS A 219 10.10 -16.68 31.62
CA LYS A 219 11.29 -16.56 32.48
C LYS A 219 10.92 -16.43 33.95
N ILE A 220 9.85 -15.70 34.29
CA ILE A 220 9.35 -15.57 35.66
C ILE A 220 8.83 -16.91 36.18
N ILE A 221 8.06 -17.65 35.37
CA ILE A 221 7.56 -18.99 35.71
C ILE A 221 8.73 -19.94 35.95
N ASN A 222 9.68 -20.02 35.00
CA ASN A 222 10.87 -20.87 35.11
C ASN A 222 11.76 -20.50 36.30
N PHE A 223 11.84 -19.21 36.66
CA PHE A 223 12.54 -18.77 37.86
C PHE A 223 11.80 -19.21 39.14
N GLY A 224 10.48 -19.09 39.17
CA GLY A 224 9.63 -19.56 40.26
C GLY A 224 9.71 -21.08 40.46
N GLU A 225 9.67 -21.87 39.39
CA GLU A 225 9.82 -23.33 39.43
C GLU A 225 11.21 -23.75 39.91
N ASN A 226 12.27 -23.06 39.49
CA ASN A 226 13.62 -23.30 40.00
C ASN A 226 13.75 -22.98 41.49
N ILE A 227 13.09 -21.92 41.99
CA ILE A 227 13.09 -21.61 43.43
C ILE A 227 12.33 -22.69 44.19
N LEU A 228 11.13 -23.07 43.75
CA LEU A 228 10.32 -24.10 44.41
C LEU A 228 11.05 -25.45 44.42
N GLY A 229 11.67 -25.85 43.31
CA GLY A 229 12.51 -27.05 43.23
C GLY A 229 13.68 -27.00 44.21
N ASN A 230 14.38 -25.87 44.31
CA ASN A 230 15.48 -25.71 45.25
C ASN A 230 15.03 -25.70 46.72
N VAL A 231 13.85 -25.13 47.04
CA VAL A 231 13.27 -25.14 48.39
C VAL A 231 12.87 -26.55 48.80
N VAL A 232 12.30 -27.35 47.90
CA VAL A 232 11.95 -28.77 48.15
C VAL A 232 13.19 -29.64 48.34
N VAL A 233 14.27 -29.37 47.59
CA VAL A 233 15.56 -30.06 47.79
C VAL A 233 16.20 -29.66 49.12
N TRP A 234 16.09 -28.38 49.52
CA TRP A 234 16.59 -27.89 50.81
C TRP A 234 15.81 -28.48 51.99
N SER A 235 14.49 -28.51 51.93
CA SER A 235 13.65 -29.08 53.00
C SER A 235 13.92 -30.59 53.18
N SER A 236 14.05 -31.33 52.08
CA SER A 236 14.40 -32.75 52.09
C SER A 236 15.80 -33.02 52.69
N ARG A 237 16.75 -32.10 52.48
CA ARG A 237 18.13 -32.18 53.01
C ARG A 237 18.21 -31.81 54.51
N ILE A 238 17.28 -30.99 55.01
CA ILE A 238 17.14 -30.68 56.44
C ILE A 238 16.53 -31.87 57.19
N GLU A 239 15.52 -32.54 56.63
CA GLU A 239 14.88 -33.70 57.27
C GLU A 239 15.80 -34.92 57.36
N THR A 240 16.64 -35.15 56.36
CA THR A 240 17.64 -36.24 56.39
C THR A 240 18.75 -35.99 57.42
N LYS A 241 19.22 -34.74 57.59
CA LYS A 241 20.16 -34.38 58.67
C LYS A 241 19.56 -34.47 60.07
N ARG A 242 18.24 -34.31 60.20
CA ARG A 242 17.54 -34.46 61.50
C ARG A 242 17.39 -35.92 61.92
N LYS A 243 17.28 -36.86 60.97
CA LYS A 243 17.16 -38.30 61.23
C LYS A 243 18.48 -39.02 61.50
N SER A 244 19.64 -38.40 61.23
CA SER A 244 20.96 -38.98 61.49
C SER A 244 21.57 -38.61 62.85
N ASN A 245 20.88 -37.78 63.65
CA ASN A 245 21.33 -37.29 64.96
C ASN A 245 20.42 -37.73 66.13
N CYS A 246 19.64 -38.80 65.94
CA CYS A 246 18.93 -39.51 67.00
C CYS A 246 19.36 -40.97 67.01
#